data_AF-A6F865-F1
#
_entry.id   AF-A6F865-F1
#
_cell.length_a   1.000
_cell.length_b   1.000
_cell.length_c   1.000
_cell.angle_alpha   90.00
_cell.angle_beta   90.00
_cell.angle_gamma   90.00
#
_symmetry.space_group_name_H-M   'P 1'
#
loop_
_entity.id
_entity.type
_entity.pdbx_description
1 polymer ?
#
loop_
_entity_poly.entity_id
_entity_poly.type
_entity_poly.pdbx_seq_one_letter_code
_entity_poly.pdbx_strand_id
1 'polypeptide(L)'
;MSLLSTLFALNAAALFVALILYVIFGQVTVRKLRINPATKDKLGIEFTSGWSILNVAQAIALPRFITDKLKQSPISSMYAHTDELLAHTTRFDRILARVFYWLFTGAGLAFVLMALLDTLGLFDYIESLT
;
A
#
# COMPACT_ATOMS: atom_id res chain seq x y z
N MET A 1 -22.78 8.44 18.48
CA MET A 1 -21.48 7.79 18.26
C MET A 1 -20.42 8.87 18.45
N SER A 2 -19.34 8.58 19.17
CA SER A 2 -18.22 9.52 19.31
C SER A 2 -17.56 9.76 17.95
N LEU A 3 -16.95 10.94 17.76
CA LEU A 3 -16.25 11.28 16.52
C LEU A 3 -15.18 10.23 16.19
N LEU A 4 -14.42 9.82 17.21
CA LEU A 4 -13.41 8.76 17.10
C LEU A 4 -14.03 7.45 16.59
N SER A 5 -15.15 7.00 17.19
CA SER A 5 -15.78 5.73 16.81
C SER A 5 -16.29 5.74 15.36
N THR A 6 -16.81 6.88 14.89
CA THR A 6 -17.28 7.04 13.51
C THR A 6 -16.12 7.03 12.52
N LEU A 7 -15.05 7.80 12.77
CA LEU A 7 -13.86 7.82 11.92
C LEU A 7 -13.17 6.46 11.88
N PHE A 8 -13.06 5.79 13.03
CA PHE A 8 -12.51 4.46 13.13
C PHE A 8 -13.30 3.45 12.27
N ALA A 9 -14.63 3.45 12.36
CA ALA A 9 -15.48 2.55 11.58
C ALA A 9 -15.36 2.79 10.08
N LEU A 10 -15.35 4.06 9.63
CA LEU A 10 -15.15 4.41 8.23
C LEU A 10 -13.78 3.96 7.72
N ASN A 11 -12.73 4.19 8.51
CA ASN A 11 -11.37 3.78 8.16
C ASN A 11 -11.20 2.26 8.13
N ALA A 12 -11.85 1.54 9.07
CA ALA A 12 -11.89 0.08 9.09
C ALA A 12 -12.58 -0.50 7.85
N ALA A 13 -13.69 0.11 7.41
CA ALA A 13 -14.35 -0.27 6.17
C ALA A 13 -13.44 -0.06 4.94
N ALA A 14 -12.74 1.08 4.88
CA ALA A 14 -11.78 1.36 3.81
C ALA A 14 -10.62 0.34 3.80
N LEU A 15 -10.07 0.00 4.97
CA LEU A 15 -9.02 -1.03 5.09
C LEU A 15 -9.55 -2.40 4.66
N PHE A 16 -10.78 -2.76 5.03
CA PHE A 16 -11.38 -4.03 4.62
C PHE A 16 -11.48 -4.14 3.09
N VAL A 17 -11.93 -3.07 2.41
CA VAL A 17 -11.91 -3.01 0.94
C VAL A 17 -10.48 -3.14 0.40
N ALA A 18 -9.51 -2.49 1.03
CA ALA A 18 -8.10 -2.60 0.64
C ALA A 18 -7.56 -4.04 0.77
N LEU A 19 -8.00 -4.81 1.78
CA LEU A 19 -7.63 -6.21 1.95
C LEU A 19 -8.24 -7.11 0.86
N ILE A 20 -9.47 -6.82 0.42
CA ILE A 20 -10.06 -7.51 -0.74
C ILE A 20 -9.21 -7.20 -1.99
N LEU A 21 -8.89 -5.93 -2.22
CA LEU A 21 -8.05 -5.52 -3.34
C LEU A 21 -6.64 -6.12 -3.27
N TYR A 22 -6.06 -6.29 -2.08
CA TYR A 22 -4.78 -6.97 -1.86
C TYR A 22 -4.82 -8.40 -2.43
N VAL A 23 -5.86 -9.16 -2.09
CA VAL A 23 -6.03 -10.53 -2.61
C VAL A 23 -6.22 -10.53 -4.13
N ILE A 24 -7.08 -9.65 -4.65
CA ILE A 24 -7.34 -9.54 -6.09
C ILE A 24 -6.06 -9.18 -6.84
N PHE A 25 -5.32 -8.15 -6.41
CA PHE A 25 -4.07 -7.73 -7.03
C PHE A 25 -3.00 -8.82 -6.96
N GLY A 26 -2.92 -9.53 -5.83
CA GLY A 26 -2.05 -10.68 -5.66
C GLY A 26 -2.30 -11.78 -6.70
N GLN A 27 -3.57 -12.15 -6.89
CA GLN A 27 -3.95 -13.24 -7.79
C GLN A 27 -3.93 -12.83 -9.28
N VAL A 28 -4.39 -11.62 -9.61
CA VAL A 28 -4.56 -11.17 -10.99
C VAL A 28 -3.26 -10.67 -11.59
N THR A 29 -2.41 -10.00 -10.80
CA THR A 29 -1.21 -9.32 -11.28
C THR A 29 0.06 -9.97 -10.74
N VAL A 30 0.24 -10.03 -9.42
CA VAL A 30 1.52 -10.41 -8.81
C VAL A 30 1.86 -11.87 -9.08
N ARG A 31 0.87 -12.77 -9.11
CA ARG A 31 1.05 -14.17 -9.50
C ARG A 31 1.70 -14.32 -10.88
N LYS A 32 1.30 -13.51 -11.86
CA LYS A 32 1.86 -13.53 -13.22
C LYS A 32 3.31 -13.03 -13.23
N LEU A 33 3.60 -11.99 -12.44
CA LEU A 33 4.95 -11.44 -12.31
C LEU A 33 5.91 -12.40 -11.59
N ARG A 34 5.42 -13.18 -10.63
CA ARG A 34 6.22 -14.20 -9.90
C ARG A 34 6.65 -15.38 -10.78
N ILE A 35 5.83 -15.77 -11.75
CA ILE A 35 6.16 -16.89 -12.65
C ILE A 35 6.88 -16.46 -13.92
N ASN A 36 6.92 -15.17 -14.22
CA ASN A 36 7.60 -14.64 -15.41
C ASN A 36 9.13 -14.55 -15.15
N PRO A 37 9.97 -15.23 -15.96
CA PRO A 37 11.43 -15.20 -15.80
C PRO A 37 12.05 -13.80 -15.80
N ALA A 38 11.44 -12.83 -16.50
CA ALA A 38 11.94 -11.46 -16.57
C ALA A 38 11.69 -10.64 -15.30
N THR A 39 10.70 -11.02 -14.48
CA THR A 39 10.24 -10.22 -13.33
C THR A 39 10.33 -10.94 -11.99
N LYS A 40 10.47 -12.27 -11.97
CA LYS A 40 10.43 -13.07 -10.73
C LYS A 40 11.45 -12.63 -9.66
N ASP A 41 12.64 -12.21 -10.09
CA ASP A 41 13.74 -11.77 -9.22
C ASP A 41 13.75 -10.25 -9.01
N LYS A 42 12.68 -9.56 -9.43
CA LYS A 42 12.56 -8.09 -9.45
C LYS A 42 11.44 -7.56 -8.54
N LEU A 43 10.85 -8.42 -7.70
CA LEU A 43 9.70 -8.09 -6.85
C LEU A 43 10.07 -7.51 -5.47
N GLY A 44 11.36 -7.24 -5.23
CA GLY A 44 11.89 -6.85 -3.93
C GLY A 44 12.00 -8.01 -2.96
N ILE A 45 12.47 -7.73 -1.73
CA ILE A 45 12.63 -8.76 -0.70
C ILE A 45 11.26 -9.19 -0.15
N GLU A 46 11.07 -10.50 0.00
CA GLU A 46 9.87 -11.07 0.62
C GLU A 46 10.15 -11.38 2.10
N PHE A 47 9.93 -10.39 2.98
CA PHE A 47 10.13 -10.56 4.43
C PHE A 47 9.16 -11.55 5.08
N THR A 48 7.95 -11.64 4.52
CA THR A 48 6.91 -12.59 4.90
C THR A 48 6.08 -12.94 3.67
N SER A 49 5.35 -14.05 3.72
CA SER A 49 4.51 -14.49 2.61
C SER A 49 3.54 -13.39 2.18
N GLY A 50 3.59 -13.02 0.90
CA GLY A 50 2.74 -11.98 0.32
C GLY A 50 3.31 -10.57 0.40
N TRP A 51 4.44 -10.35 1.08
CA TRP A 51 5.08 -9.04 1.16
C TRP A 51 5.42 -8.45 -0.22
N SER A 52 5.78 -9.28 -1.20
CA SER A 52 6.03 -8.80 -2.56
C SER A 52 4.79 -8.20 -3.26
N ILE A 53 3.57 -8.47 -2.79
CA ILE A 53 2.37 -7.79 -3.28
C ILE A 53 2.41 -6.30 -2.94
N LEU A 54 2.82 -5.96 -1.70
CA LEU A 54 3.00 -4.58 -1.26
C LEU A 54 4.16 -3.90 -2.02
N ASN A 55 5.29 -4.58 -2.17
CA ASN A 55 6.44 -4.04 -2.90
C ASN A 55 6.08 -3.69 -4.36
N VAL A 56 5.40 -4.60 -5.06
CA VAL A 56 4.99 -4.40 -6.45
C VAL A 56 3.97 -3.27 -6.56
N ALA A 57 2.98 -3.23 -5.66
CA ALA A 57 1.99 -2.16 -5.66
C ALA A 57 2.64 -0.80 -5.41
N GLN A 58 3.53 -0.71 -4.42
CA GLN A 58 4.31 0.49 -4.12
C GLN A 58 5.13 0.96 -5.34
N ALA A 59 5.90 0.05 -5.94
CA ALA A 59 6.76 0.37 -7.07
C ALA A 59 5.98 0.90 -8.28
N ILE A 60 4.75 0.43 -8.50
CA ILE A 60 3.87 0.88 -9.60
C ILE A 60 3.09 2.15 -9.24
N ALA A 61 2.71 2.31 -7.97
CA ALA A 61 1.84 3.39 -7.52
C ALA A 61 2.57 4.70 -7.22
N LEU A 62 3.84 4.62 -6.81
CA LEU A 62 4.63 5.80 -6.48
C LEU A 62 5.05 6.57 -7.75
N PRO A 63 5.17 7.91 -7.67
CA PRO A 63 5.78 8.72 -8.71
C PRO A 63 7.22 8.26 -9.02
N ARG A 64 7.62 8.34 -10.29
CA ARG A 64 8.96 7.91 -10.77
C ARG A 64 10.11 8.51 -9.98
N PHE A 65 10.05 9.80 -9.65
CA PHE A 65 11.12 10.46 -8.89
C PHE A 65 11.35 9.85 -7.50
N ILE A 66 10.34 9.23 -6.88
CA ILE A 66 10.48 8.53 -5.61
C ILE A 66 11.14 7.17 -5.85
N THR A 67 10.62 6.41 -6.83
CA THR A 67 11.16 5.08 -7.15
C THR A 67 12.61 5.14 -7.62
N ASP A 68 12.98 6.19 -8.36
CA ASP A 68 14.34 6.38 -8.87
C ASP A 68 15.32 6.70 -7.73
N LYS A 69 14.89 7.49 -6.72
CA LYS A 69 15.67 7.70 -5.50
C LYS A 69 15.87 6.40 -4.71
N LEU A 70 14.82 5.57 -4.60
CA LEU A 70 14.91 4.28 -3.89
C LEU A 70 15.87 3.31 -4.60
N LYS A 71 15.83 3.26 -5.95
CA LYS A 71 16.75 2.45 -6.77
C LYS A 71 18.22 2.85 -6.60
N GLN A 72 18.50 4.14 -6.38
CA GLN A 72 19.86 4.66 -6.20
C GLN A 72 20.39 4.52 -4.77
N SER A 73 19.55 4.07 -3.83
CA SER A 73 19.91 3.97 -2.42
C SER A 73 20.61 2.64 -2.08
N PRO A 74 21.34 2.55 -0.95
CA PRO A 74 21.95 1.29 -0.47
C PRO A 74 20.94 0.15 -0.22
N ILE A 75 19.65 0.47 -0.09
CA ILE A 75 18.56 -0.48 0.16
C ILE A 75 17.78 -0.84 -1.13
N SER A 76 18.33 -0.55 -2.30
CA SER A 76 17.67 -0.77 -3.61
C SER A 76 17.21 -2.21 -3.83
N SER A 77 17.94 -3.21 -3.31
CA SER A 77 17.58 -4.63 -3.38
C SER A 77 16.30 -4.96 -2.60
N MET A 78 15.95 -4.16 -1.59
CA MET A 78 14.72 -4.32 -0.81
C MET A 78 13.48 -3.94 -1.63
N TYR A 79 13.63 -3.07 -2.63
CA TYR A 79 12.54 -2.55 -3.44
C TYR A 79 12.37 -3.29 -4.75
N ALA A 80 11.12 -3.33 -5.22
CA ALA A 80 10.82 -3.90 -6.53
C ALA A 80 11.28 -2.96 -7.65
N HIS A 81 11.76 -3.53 -8.76
CA HIS A 81 12.34 -2.75 -9.84
C HIS A 81 11.22 -2.20 -10.76
N THR A 82 10.87 -0.93 -10.57
CA THR A 82 9.72 -0.30 -11.23
C THR A 82 9.70 -0.41 -12.75
N ASP A 83 10.84 -0.28 -13.44
CA ASP A 83 10.84 -0.24 -14.92
C ASP A 83 10.49 -1.60 -15.53
N GLU A 84 11.08 -2.67 -15.00
CA GLU A 84 10.77 -4.04 -15.37
C GLU A 84 9.31 -4.40 -15.04
N LEU A 85 8.81 -3.97 -13.88
CA LEU A 85 7.40 -4.19 -13.53
C LEU A 85 6.45 -3.44 -14.47
N LEU A 86 6.76 -2.19 -14.82
CA LEU A 86 5.94 -1.42 -15.75
C LEU A 86 5.96 -2.04 -17.15
N ALA A 87 7.09 -2.58 -17.61
CA ALA A 87 7.18 -3.26 -18.90
C ALA A 87 6.27 -4.51 -18.99
N HIS A 88 6.02 -5.19 -17.87
CA HIS A 88 5.23 -6.42 -17.81
C HIS A 88 3.85 -6.26 -17.14
N THR A 89 3.35 -5.03 -16.97
CA THR A 89 2.03 -4.75 -16.42
C THR A 89 1.15 -3.96 -17.37
N THR A 90 -0.12 -4.34 -17.43
CA THR A 90 -1.14 -3.66 -18.24
C THR A 90 -1.60 -2.36 -17.59
N ARG A 91 -2.36 -1.54 -18.32
CA ARG A 91 -3.01 -0.34 -17.73
C ARG A 91 -3.94 -0.70 -16.57
N PHE A 92 -4.66 -1.82 -16.70
CA PHE A 92 -5.53 -2.32 -15.65
C PHE A 92 -4.75 -2.66 -14.38
N ASP A 93 -3.66 -3.43 -14.51
CA ASP A 93 -2.79 -3.78 -13.38
C ASP A 93 -2.27 -2.53 -12.65
N ARG A 94 -1.90 -1.49 -13.41
CA ARG A 94 -1.38 -0.24 -12.85
C ARG A 94 -2.44 0.58 -12.13
N ILE A 95 -3.67 0.60 -12.64
CA ILE A 95 -4.80 1.25 -11.96
C ILE A 95 -5.12 0.49 -10.68
N LEU A 96 -5.23 -0.84 -10.76
CA LEU A 96 -5.50 -1.70 -9.62
C LEU A 96 -4.45 -1.53 -8.53
N ALA A 97 -3.16 -1.54 -8.90
CA ALA A 97 -2.04 -1.30 -7.99
C ALA A 97 -2.14 0.04 -7.26
N ARG A 98 -2.47 1.12 -7.98
CA ARG A 98 -2.60 2.48 -7.40
C ARG A 98 -3.77 2.58 -6.44
N VAL A 99 -4.94 2.09 -6.84
CA VAL A 99 -6.14 2.12 -6.00
C VAL A 99 -5.90 1.31 -4.73
N PHE A 100 -5.38 0.08 -4.88
CA PHE A 100 -5.02 -0.77 -3.75
C PHE A 100 -3.99 -0.09 -2.83
N TYR A 101 -2.86 0.35 -3.38
CA TYR A 101 -1.75 0.88 -2.59
C TYR A 101 -2.16 2.11 -1.78
N TRP A 102 -2.77 3.10 -2.43
CA TRP A 102 -3.15 4.34 -1.75
C TRP A 102 -4.28 4.14 -0.75
N LEU A 103 -5.23 3.23 -1.02
CA LEU A 103 -6.27 2.90 -0.05
C LEU A 103 -5.68 2.19 1.17
N PHE A 104 -4.81 1.20 0.96
CA PHE A 104 -4.17 0.44 2.04
C PHE A 104 -3.26 1.31 2.89
N THR A 105 -2.31 2.04 2.26
CA THR A 105 -1.38 2.92 2.94
C THR A 105 -2.10 4.09 3.60
N GLY A 106 -3.08 4.70 2.92
CA GLY A 106 -3.89 5.78 3.49
C GLY A 106 -4.65 5.33 4.73
N ALA A 107 -5.34 4.19 4.68
CA ALA A 107 -6.07 3.66 5.82
C ALA A 107 -5.15 3.28 6.98
N GLY A 108 -4.00 2.65 6.70
CA GLY A 108 -3.00 2.31 7.71
C GLY A 108 -2.43 3.54 8.41
N LEU A 109 -2.03 4.57 7.65
CA LEU A 109 -1.54 5.83 8.22
C LEU A 109 -2.63 6.56 9.01
N ALA A 110 -3.88 6.51 8.56
CA ALA A 110 -5.00 7.09 9.29
C ALA A 110 -5.21 6.40 10.65
N PHE A 111 -5.07 5.08 10.76
CA PHE A 111 -5.12 4.39 12.05
C PHE A 111 -4.01 4.85 13.00
N VAL A 112 -2.78 4.96 12.51
CA VAL A 112 -1.64 5.43 13.32
C VAL A 112 -1.87 6.87 13.77
N LEU A 113 -2.32 7.74 12.87
CA LEU A 113 -2.62 9.13 13.20
C LEU A 113 -3.77 9.23 14.22
N MET A 114 -4.85 8.48 14.04
CA MET A 114 -5.97 8.48 14.99
C MET A 114 -5.51 8.03 16.39
N ALA A 115 -4.73 6.95 16.49
CA ALA A 115 -4.18 6.50 17.77
C ALA A 115 -3.31 7.59 18.41
N LEU A 116 -2.47 8.28 17.62
CA LEU A 116 -1.65 9.39 18.13
C LEU A 116 -2.53 10.54 18.64
N LEU A 117 -3.54 10.97 17.88
CA LEU A 117 -4.43 12.07 18.26
C LEU A 117 -5.28 11.73 19.50
N ASP A 118 -5.69 10.47 19.63
CA ASP A 118 -6.39 9.95 20.80
C ASP A 118 -5.50 9.98 22.05
N THR A 119 -4.25 9.49 21.94
CA THR A 119 -3.29 9.55 23.07
C THR A 119 -2.94 10.98 23.49
N LEU A 120 -3.11 11.96 22.60
CA LEU A 120 -2.93 13.39 22.88
C LEU A 120 -4.20 14.05 23.46
N GLY A 121 -5.31 13.31 23.60
CA GLY A 121 -6.58 13.81 24.13
C GLY A 121 -7.35 14.72 23.16
N LEU A 122 -7.00 14.73 21.87
CA LEU A 122 -7.63 15.65 20.91
C LEU A 122 -9.10 15.32 20.68
N PHE A 123 -9.47 14.03 20.64
CA PHE A 123 -10.88 13.63 20.44
C PHE A 123 -11.75 14.04 21.63
N ASP A 124 -11.29 13.79 22.86
CA ASP A 124 -11.98 14.24 24.08
C ASP A 124 -12.16 15.76 24.11
N TYR A 125 -11.09 16.50 23.74
CA TYR A 125 -11.14 17.96 23.65
C TYR A 125 -12.19 18.44 22.65
N ILE A 126 -12.22 17.88 21.44
CA ILE A 126 -13.20 18.25 20.41
C ILE A 126 -14.63 17.93 20.86
N GLU A 127 -14.86 16.77 21.48
CA GLU A 127 -16.19 16.37 21.96
C GLU A 127 -16.68 17.27 23.10
N SER A 128 -15.79 17.86 23.90
CA SER A 128 -16.18 18.83 24.92
C SER A 128 -16.68 20.17 24.35
N LEU A 129 -16.37 20.47 23.08
CA LEU A 129 -16.75 21.71 22.40
C LEU A 129 -18.05 21.62 21.59
N THR A 130 -18.59 20.41 21.40
CA THR A 130 -19.78 20.13 20.55
C THR A 130 -20.94 19.57 21.34
#